data_AF-A0A922VFL9-F1
#
_entry.id   AF-A0A922VFL9-F1
#
_cell.length_a   1.000
_cell.length_b   1.000
_cell.length_c   1.000
_cell.angle_alpha   90.00
_cell.angle_beta   90.00
_cell.angle_gamma   90.00
#
_symmetry.space_group_name_H-M   'P 1'
#
loop_
_entity.id
_entity.type
_entity.pdbx_description
1 polymer ?
#
loop_
_entity_poly.entity_id
_entity_poly.type
_entity_poly.pdbx_seq_one_letter_code
_entity_poly.pdbx_strand_id
1 'polypeptide(L)'
;LIAAQTLLLAGLPVAVAMNAADASRPNATAEAIETRQGFENSFGKPAPKEIASELAAYRGSFTDALAKRAEDGATRVLGALFGVGMETLTYMLLGMALFKSGMLRGAWPAARYRRWLMIGFGIGIPTYAAIGWFVASAGFSAFAVSLGVLLLATPVRPLMIIGWASLIILLARMRGWLTDRLAAAGRMAFTNYLMTTILCTTFFNGYGSGFYGYLSRAELYLVVVAIWALILLWSKPWLAHFRYGPFEWLWRSLARGSLQPIRR
;
A
#
# COMPACT_ATOMS: atom_id res chain seq x y z
N LEU A 1 -15.71 -0.12 -14.99
CA LEU A 1 -14.37 -0.67 -14.69
C LEU A 1 -14.29 -1.26 -13.29
N ILE A 2 -14.64 -0.54 -12.22
CA ILE A 2 -14.63 -1.15 -10.87
C ILE A 2 -15.53 -2.40 -10.76
N ALA A 3 -16.73 -2.37 -11.34
CA ALA A 3 -17.61 -3.54 -11.35
C ALA A 3 -17.00 -4.71 -12.14
N ALA A 4 -16.30 -4.43 -13.25
CA ALA A 4 -15.58 -5.45 -14.01
C ALA A 4 -14.40 -6.03 -13.21
N GLN A 5 -13.67 -5.19 -12.47
CA GLN A 5 -12.64 -5.64 -11.53
C GLN A 5 -13.24 -6.52 -10.42
N THR A 6 -14.36 -6.11 -9.83
CA THR A 6 -15.05 -6.91 -8.80
C THR A 6 -15.48 -8.26 -9.37
N LEU A 7 -16.02 -8.31 -10.58
CA LEU A 7 -16.38 -9.56 -11.25
C LEU A 7 -15.15 -10.43 -11.55
N LEU A 8 -14.05 -9.83 -12.01
CA LEU A 8 -12.78 -10.53 -12.23
C LEU A 8 -12.27 -11.18 -10.94
N LEU A 9 -12.32 -10.44 -9.82
CA LEU A 9 -11.89 -10.92 -8.51
C LEU A 9 -12.86 -11.93 -7.89
N ALA A 10 -14.11 -12.01 -8.37
CA ALA A 10 -15.09 -12.96 -7.83
C ALA A 10 -14.73 -14.42 -8.09
N GLY A 11 -13.96 -14.68 -9.16
CA GLY A 11 -13.46 -16.03 -9.46
C GLY A 11 -12.42 -16.53 -8.44
N LEU A 12 -11.71 -15.64 -7.74
CA LEU A 12 -10.64 -16.03 -6.83
C LEU A 12 -11.13 -16.77 -5.58
N PRO A 13 -12.09 -16.27 -4.77
CA PRO A 13 -12.59 -17.02 -3.62
C PRO A 13 -13.27 -18.32 -4.04
N VAL A 14 -13.90 -18.36 -5.22
CA VAL A 14 -14.47 -19.61 -5.79
C VAL A 14 -13.36 -20.61 -6.08
N ALA A 15 -12.29 -20.19 -6.77
CA ALA A 15 -11.14 -21.05 -7.04
C ALA A 15 -10.48 -21.56 -5.76
N VAL A 16 -10.31 -20.70 -4.75
CA VAL A 16 -9.76 -21.10 -3.44
C VAL A 16 -10.66 -22.14 -2.78
N ALA A 17 -11.98 -21.94 -2.76
CA ALA A 17 -12.93 -22.89 -2.18
C ALA A 17 -12.95 -24.24 -2.90
N MET A 18 -12.93 -24.23 -4.25
CA MET A 18 -12.89 -25.44 -5.06
C MET A 18 -11.60 -26.25 -4.81
N ASN A 19 -10.44 -25.59 -4.84
CA ASN A 19 -9.16 -26.25 -4.58
C ASN A 19 -9.05 -26.77 -3.14
N ALA A 20 -9.61 -26.04 -2.17
CA ALA A 20 -9.69 -26.53 -0.80
C ALA A 20 -10.56 -27.79 -0.68
N ALA A 21 -11.67 -27.86 -1.41
CA ALA A 21 -12.55 -29.02 -1.45
C ALA A 21 -11.89 -30.23 -2.14
N ASP A 22 -11.21 -30.00 -3.28
CA ASP A 22 -10.51 -31.06 -4.02
C ASP A 22 -9.37 -31.67 -3.20
N ALA A 23 -8.56 -30.83 -2.54
CA ALA A 23 -7.48 -31.26 -1.66
C ALA A 23 -7.95 -31.97 -0.37
N SER A 24 -9.23 -31.86 -0.02
CA SER A 24 -9.80 -32.51 1.17
C SER A 24 -10.43 -33.87 0.86
N ARG A 25 -10.41 -34.33 -0.40
CA ARG A 25 -10.92 -35.65 -0.78
C ARG A 25 -9.99 -36.76 -0.28
N PRO A 26 -10.52 -37.95 0.08
CA PRO A 26 -9.69 -39.08 0.54
C PRO A 26 -8.59 -39.51 -0.44
N ASN A 27 -8.80 -39.32 -1.74
CA ASN A 27 -7.86 -39.64 -2.82
C ASN A 27 -7.28 -38.37 -3.48
N ALA A 28 -7.10 -37.29 -2.72
CA ALA A 28 -6.54 -36.05 -3.25
C ALA A 28 -5.15 -36.30 -3.85
N THR A 29 -4.92 -35.78 -5.06
CA THR A 29 -3.61 -35.85 -5.71
C THR A 29 -2.61 -34.93 -5.00
N ALA A 30 -1.32 -35.25 -5.13
CA ALA A 30 -0.26 -34.37 -4.60
C ALA A 30 -0.36 -32.94 -5.15
N GLU A 31 -0.73 -32.82 -6.43
CA GLU A 31 -0.97 -31.54 -7.11
C GLU A 31 -2.12 -30.74 -6.47
N ALA A 32 -3.22 -31.39 -6.07
CA ALA A 32 -4.34 -30.70 -5.42
C ALA A 32 -3.93 -30.14 -4.04
N ILE A 33 -3.13 -30.91 -3.28
CA ILE A 33 -2.59 -30.49 -1.99
C ILE A 33 -1.61 -29.33 -2.17
N GLU A 34 -0.70 -29.42 -3.15
CA GLU A 34 0.26 -28.37 -3.48
C GLU A 34 -0.45 -27.07 -3.91
N THR A 35 -1.46 -27.18 -4.77
CA THR A 35 -2.25 -26.03 -5.24
C THR A 35 -2.96 -25.33 -4.09
N ARG A 36 -3.59 -26.09 -3.18
CA ARG A 36 -4.19 -25.54 -1.95
C ARG A 36 -3.15 -24.81 -1.10
N GLN A 37 -1.96 -25.42 -0.92
CA GLN A 37 -0.89 -24.80 -0.15
C GLN A 37 -0.38 -23.51 -0.81
N GLY A 38 -0.33 -23.45 -2.13
CA GLY A 38 -0.01 -22.23 -2.89
C GLY A 38 -0.99 -21.08 -2.62
N PHE A 39 -2.29 -21.37 -2.55
CA PHE A 39 -3.29 -20.38 -2.16
C PHE A 39 -3.15 -19.94 -0.70
N GLU A 40 -2.88 -20.85 0.23
CA GLU A 40 -2.61 -20.51 1.64
C GLU A 40 -1.33 -19.69 1.80
N ASN A 41 -0.27 -19.99 1.05
CA ASN A 41 0.95 -19.20 1.04
C ASN A 41 0.73 -17.78 0.48
N SER A 42 -0.16 -17.63 -0.50
CA SER A 42 -0.40 -16.34 -1.17
C SER A 42 -1.41 -15.46 -0.45
N PHE A 43 -2.45 -16.05 0.12
CA PHE A 43 -3.62 -15.33 0.64
C PHE A 43 -4.00 -15.71 2.07
N GLY A 44 -3.45 -16.79 2.62
CA GLY A 44 -3.83 -17.30 3.94
C GLY A 44 -2.66 -17.27 4.91
N LYS A 45 -2.39 -18.41 5.55
CA LYS A 45 -1.25 -18.62 6.43
C LYS A 45 -0.12 -19.34 5.70
N PRO A 46 1.01 -18.67 5.43
CA PRO A 46 2.15 -19.33 4.81
C PRO A 46 2.67 -20.50 5.65
N ALA A 47 3.17 -21.53 4.97
CA ALA A 47 3.79 -22.66 5.62
C ALA A 47 5.03 -22.21 6.44
N PRO A 48 5.36 -22.88 7.57
CA PRO A 48 6.54 -22.53 8.38
C PRO A 48 7.84 -22.49 7.59
N LYS A 49 7.98 -23.34 6.56
CA LYS A 49 9.14 -23.35 5.65
C LYS A 49 9.27 -22.06 4.84
N GLU A 50 8.16 -21.52 4.34
CA GLU A 50 8.15 -20.25 3.61
C GLU A 50 8.55 -19.10 4.53
N ILE A 51 7.98 -19.06 5.74
CA ILE A 51 8.33 -18.07 6.76
C ILE A 51 9.82 -18.16 7.10
N ALA A 52 10.35 -19.36 7.34
CA ALA A 52 11.76 -19.56 7.64
C ALA A 52 12.68 -19.11 6.49
N SER A 53 12.29 -19.40 5.24
CA SER A 53 13.00 -18.95 4.04
C SER A 53 13.05 -17.42 3.93
N GLU A 54 11.92 -16.73 4.13
CA GLU A 54 11.87 -15.28 4.15
C GLU A 54 12.70 -14.68 5.29
N LEU A 55 12.59 -15.24 6.50
CA LEU A 55 13.38 -14.78 7.65
C LEU A 55 14.88 -14.95 7.38
N ALA A 56 15.31 -16.08 6.81
CA ALA A 56 16.71 -16.33 6.48
C ALA A 56 17.22 -15.33 5.43
N ALA A 57 16.45 -15.09 4.36
CA ALA A 57 16.84 -14.17 3.29
C ALA A 57 16.94 -12.72 3.79
N TYR A 58 15.92 -12.22 4.50
CA TYR A 58 15.87 -10.81 4.91
C TYR A 58 16.68 -10.51 6.17
N ARG A 59 17.00 -11.51 7.01
CA ARG A 59 17.97 -11.37 8.12
C ARG A 59 19.40 -11.71 7.69
N GLY A 60 19.60 -12.20 6.48
CA GLY A 60 20.89 -12.46 5.89
C GLY A 60 21.59 -11.21 5.36
N SER A 61 22.51 -11.43 4.43
CA SER A 61 23.28 -10.37 3.77
C SER A 61 22.42 -9.58 2.77
N PHE A 62 22.97 -8.46 2.28
CA PHE A 62 22.32 -7.69 1.21
C PHE A 62 22.07 -8.54 -0.04
N THR A 63 23.02 -9.43 -0.39
CA THR A 63 22.90 -10.29 -1.57
C THR A 63 21.81 -11.35 -1.39
N ASP A 64 21.59 -11.86 -0.17
CA ASP A 64 20.51 -12.82 0.10
C ASP A 64 19.14 -12.16 -0.07
N ALA A 65 18.97 -10.96 0.50
CA ALA A 65 17.75 -10.17 0.34
C ALA A 65 17.52 -9.75 -1.12
N LEU A 66 18.59 -9.45 -1.88
CA LEU A 66 18.50 -9.11 -3.29
C LEU A 66 18.11 -10.33 -4.14
N ALA A 67 18.75 -11.48 -3.92
CA ALA A 67 18.44 -12.73 -4.61
C ALA A 67 16.98 -13.12 -4.39
N LYS A 68 16.50 -13.06 -3.13
CA LYS A 68 15.11 -13.35 -2.81
C LYS A 68 14.14 -12.40 -3.52
N ARG A 69 14.43 -11.09 -3.55
CA ARG A 69 13.61 -10.11 -4.28
C ARG A 69 13.62 -10.34 -5.79
N ALA A 70 14.74 -10.75 -6.37
CA ALA A 70 14.84 -11.02 -7.81
C ALA A 70 14.02 -12.25 -8.21
N GLU A 71 14.13 -13.34 -7.43
CA GLU A 71 13.32 -14.56 -7.59
C GLU A 71 11.82 -14.25 -7.51
N ASP A 72 11.44 -13.54 -6.45
CA ASP A 72 10.06 -13.16 -6.18
C ASP A 72 9.50 -12.13 -7.19
N GLY A 73 10.35 -11.23 -7.69
CA GLY A 73 9.94 -10.04 -8.42
C GLY A 73 9.63 -10.27 -9.90
N ALA A 74 10.39 -11.14 -10.58
CA ALA A 74 10.32 -11.28 -12.04
C ALA A 74 8.93 -11.73 -12.54
N THR A 75 8.26 -12.60 -11.80
CA THR A 75 6.93 -13.13 -12.15
C THR A 75 5.79 -12.33 -11.53
N ARG A 76 5.99 -11.75 -10.34
CA ARG A 76 4.96 -10.99 -9.61
C ARG A 76 4.57 -9.68 -10.28
N VAL A 77 5.51 -8.96 -10.91
CA VAL A 77 5.20 -7.67 -11.54
C VAL A 77 4.22 -7.83 -12.70
N LEU A 78 4.45 -8.80 -13.59
CA LEU A 78 3.54 -9.08 -14.71
C LEU A 78 2.19 -9.60 -14.20
N GLY A 79 2.17 -10.50 -13.21
CA GLY A 79 0.93 -10.99 -12.60
C GLY A 79 0.11 -9.87 -11.95
N ALA A 80 0.76 -8.93 -11.26
CA ALA A 80 0.08 -7.80 -10.60
C ALA A 80 -0.58 -6.84 -11.60
N LEU A 81 0.02 -6.64 -12.78
CA LEU A 81 -0.58 -5.83 -13.84
C LEU A 81 -1.91 -6.41 -14.31
N PHE A 82 -2.00 -7.72 -14.51
CA PHE A 82 -3.25 -8.38 -14.90
C PHE A 82 -4.26 -8.44 -13.74
N GLY A 83 -3.78 -8.62 -12.50
CA GLY A 83 -4.64 -8.74 -11.33
C GLY A 83 -5.27 -7.42 -10.85
N VAL A 84 -4.57 -6.29 -10.97
CA VAL A 84 -4.98 -4.99 -10.40
C VAL A 84 -4.98 -3.85 -11.43
N GLY A 85 -4.60 -4.12 -12.68
CA GLY A 85 -4.49 -3.09 -13.73
C GLY A 85 -5.81 -2.37 -14.02
N MET A 86 -6.93 -3.11 -14.07
CA MET A 86 -8.26 -2.53 -14.30
C MET A 86 -8.72 -1.66 -13.11
N GLU A 87 -8.38 -2.08 -11.89
CA GLU A 87 -8.61 -1.28 -10.68
C GLU A 87 -7.80 0.02 -10.70
N THR A 88 -6.52 -0.09 -11.06
CA THR A 88 -5.59 1.06 -11.19
C THR A 88 -6.11 2.05 -12.22
N LEU A 89 -6.49 1.57 -13.41
CA LEU A 89 -7.08 2.41 -14.45
C LEU A 89 -8.38 3.07 -13.98
N THR A 90 -9.22 2.35 -13.22
CA THR A 90 -10.42 2.92 -12.61
C THR A 90 -10.05 4.12 -11.73
N TYR A 91 -9.04 3.99 -10.86
CA TYR A 91 -8.65 5.08 -9.97
C TYR A 91 -8.00 6.25 -10.70
N MET A 92 -7.25 6.00 -11.77
CA MET A 92 -6.73 7.08 -12.63
C MET A 92 -7.86 7.87 -13.29
N LEU A 93 -8.84 7.17 -13.89
CA LEU A 93 -10.01 7.81 -14.51
C LEU A 93 -10.88 8.53 -13.47
N LEU A 94 -11.05 7.93 -12.29
CA LEU A 94 -11.74 8.57 -11.17
C LEU A 94 -11.02 9.85 -10.76
N GLY A 95 -9.70 9.82 -10.61
CA GLY A 95 -8.88 11.00 -10.32
C GLY A 95 -9.08 12.11 -11.36
N MET A 96 -9.06 11.77 -12.65
CA MET A 96 -9.34 12.74 -13.72
C MET A 96 -10.75 13.32 -13.65
N ALA A 97 -11.77 12.49 -13.38
CA ALA A 97 -13.14 12.96 -13.22
C ALA A 97 -13.29 13.90 -12.01
N LEU A 98 -12.67 13.56 -10.88
CA LEU A 98 -12.66 14.38 -9.67
C LEU A 98 -11.86 15.67 -9.87
N PHE A 99 -10.79 15.66 -10.67
CA PHE A 99 -10.07 16.88 -11.04
C PHE A 99 -10.91 17.80 -11.93
N LYS A 100 -11.49 17.26 -13.01
CA LYS A 100 -12.34 18.00 -13.96
C LYS A 100 -13.56 18.58 -13.27
N SER A 101 -14.22 17.82 -12.40
CA SER A 101 -15.36 18.30 -11.61
C SER A 101 -15.02 19.41 -10.62
N GLY A 102 -13.73 19.69 -10.38
CA GLY A 102 -13.27 20.71 -9.46
C GLY A 102 -13.08 20.24 -8.01
N MET A 103 -13.35 18.96 -7.72
CA MET A 103 -13.11 18.39 -6.39
C MET A 103 -11.62 18.48 -6.04
N LEU A 104 -10.73 17.90 -6.83
CA LEU A 104 -9.29 17.92 -6.48
C LEU A 104 -8.66 19.32 -6.58
N ARG A 105 -9.33 20.25 -7.26
CA ARG A 105 -8.95 21.67 -7.31
C ARG A 105 -9.41 22.47 -6.08
N GLY A 106 -10.16 21.85 -5.17
CA GLY A 106 -10.70 22.57 -4.04
C GLY A 106 -11.84 23.52 -4.43
N ALA A 107 -12.52 23.33 -5.55
CA ALA A 107 -13.55 24.26 -6.05
C ALA A 107 -14.97 23.94 -5.54
N TRP A 108 -15.23 22.74 -5.02
CA TRP A 108 -16.54 22.43 -4.45
C TRP A 108 -16.86 23.21 -3.16
N PRO A 109 -18.15 23.42 -2.84
CA PRO A 109 -18.56 23.95 -1.54
C PRO A 109 -18.13 23.04 -0.39
N ALA A 110 -17.79 23.62 0.77
CA ALA A 110 -17.36 22.86 1.96
C ALA A 110 -18.39 21.80 2.40
N ALA A 111 -19.69 22.11 2.28
CA ALA A 111 -20.76 21.17 2.59
C ALA A 111 -20.72 19.90 1.72
N ARG A 112 -20.33 20.02 0.45
CA ARG A 112 -20.22 18.88 -0.47
C ARG A 112 -19.05 17.97 -0.07
N TYR A 113 -17.91 18.53 0.32
CA TYR A 113 -16.81 17.73 0.86
C TYR A 113 -17.20 17.03 2.16
N ARG A 114 -17.86 17.73 3.09
CA ARG A 114 -18.34 17.13 4.35
C ARG A 114 -19.31 15.98 4.09
N ARG A 115 -20.23 16.13 3.13
CA ARG A 115 -21.14 15.06 2.71
C ARG A 115 -20.38 13.82 2.24
N TRP A 116 -19.43 13.99 1.32
CA TRP A 116 -18.65 12.86 0.79
C TRP A 116 -17.67 12.26 1.80
N LEU A 117 -17.14 13.06 2.73
CA LEU A 117 -16.40 12.59 3.89
C LEU A 117 -17.29 11.69 4.76
N MET A 118 -18.49 12.15 5.13
CA MET A 118 -19.42 11.37 5.96
C MET A 118 -19.91 10.10 5.25
N ILE A 119 -20.21 10.17 3.95
CA ILE A 119 -20.60 8.98 3.17
C ILE A 119 -19.44 7.99 3.09
N GLY A 120 -18.24 8.48 2.71
CA GLY A 120 -17.06 7.65 2.55
C GLY A 120 -16.69 6.93 3.84
N PHE A 121 -16.55 7.68 4.94
CA PHE A 121 -16.18 7.13 6.25
C PHE A 121 -17.34 6.35 6.89
N GLY A 122 -18.57 6.85 6.80
CA GLY A 122 -19.76 6.26 7.41
C GLY A 122 -20.16 4.92 6.77
N ILE A 123 -19.90 4.71 5.48
CA ILE A 123 -20.07 3.41 4.84
C ILE A 123 -18.78 2.59 4.94
N GLY A 124 -17.63 3.21 4.66
CA GLY A 124 -16.36 2.51 4.50
C GLY A 124 -15.79 1.95 5.80
N ILE A 125 -15.81 2.71 6.91
CA ILE A 125 -15.28 2.22 8.19
C ILE A 125 -16.09 1.02 8.70
N PRO A 126 -17.42 1.07 8.82
CA PRO A 126 -18.19 -0.09 9.28
C PRO A 126 -18.02 -1.29 8.36
N THR A 127 -17.96 -1.09 7.03
CA THR A 127 -17.77 -2.17 6.08
C THR A 127 -16.38 -2.80 6.21
N TYR A 128 -15.31 -2.01 6.33
CA TYR A 128 -13.97 -2.54 6.58
C TYR A 128 -13.80 -3.19 7.94
N ALA A 129 -14.46 -2.67 8.98
CA ALA A 129 -14.49 -3.30 10.29
C ALA A 129 -15.20 -4.67 10.24
N ALA A 130 -16.34 -4.77 9.55
CA ALA A 130 -17.04 -6.03 9.35
C ALA A 130 -16.22 -7.04 8.53
N ILE A 131 -15.57 -6.59 7.45
CA ILE A 131 -14.66 -7.43 6.66
C ILE A 131 -13.47 -7.90 7.52
N GLY A 132 -12.86 -6.98 8.28
CA GLY A 132 -11.75 -7.29 9.16
C GLY A 132 -12.13 -8.29 10.26
N TRP A 133 -13.30 -8.11 10.86
CA TRP A 133 -13.86 -9.04 11.83
C TRP A 133 -14.11 -10.42 11.22
N PHE A 134 -14.74 -10.49 10.04
CA PHE A 134 -14.94 -11.73 9.30
C PHE A 134 -13.62 -12.46 9.05
N VAL A 135 -12.62 -11.77 8.47
CA VAL A 135 -11.31 -12.36 8.18
C VAL A 135 -10.60 -12.85 9.44
N ALA A 136 -10.64 -12.07 10.53
CA ALA A 136 -10.04 -12.44 11.81
C ALA A 136 -10.74 -13.64 12.45
N SER A 137 -12.08 -13.66 12.46
CA SER A 137 -12.89 -14.75 13.00
C SER A 137 -12.73 -16.06 12.22
N ALA A 138 -12.43 -15.96 10.91
CA ALA A 138 -12.09 -17.08 10.05
C ALA A 138 -10.61 -17.48 10.12
N GLY A 139 -9.84 -16.92 11.07
CA GLY A 139 -8.46 -17.28 11.32
C GLY A 139 -7.51 -16.97 10.15
N PHE A 140 -7.80 -15.95 9.35
CA PHE A 140 -7.02 -15.56 8.17
C PHE A 140 -6.86 -16.68 7.13
N SER A 141 -7.90 -17.49 6.90
CA SER A 141 -7.88 -18.48 5.82
C SER A 141 -7.78 -17.81 4.45
N ALA A 142 -7.17 -18.50 3.47
CA ALA A 142 -7.06 -17.98 2.11
C ALA A 142 -8.43 -17.60 1.50
N PHE A 143 -9.49 -18.35 1.84
CA PHE A 143 -10.85 -18.05 1.40
C PHE A 143 -11.36 -16.74 2.00
N ALA A 144 -11.23 -16.56 3.32
CA ALA A 144 -11.74 -15.36 3.97
C ALA A 144 -11.00 -14.11 3.52
N VAL A 145 -9.67 -14.20 3.31
CA VAL A 145 -8.87 -13.08 2.80
C VAL A 145 -9.22 -12.75 1.35
N SER A 146 -9.32 -13.75 0.47
CA SER A 146 -9.68 -13.52 -0.94
C SER A 146 -11.10 -12.95 -1.07
N LEU A 147 -12.07 -13.48 -0.32
CA LEU A 147 -13.44 -12.96 -0.32
C LEU A 147 -13.50 -11.56 0.31
N GLY A 148 -12.95 -11.39 1.51
CA GLY A 148 -13.06 -10.14 2.26
C GLY A 148 -12.19 -9.02 1.70
N VAL A 149 -10.87 -9.22 1.70
CA VAL A 149 -9.88 -8.18 1.41
C VAL A 149 -9.74 -7.89 -0.08
N LEU A 150 -9.87 -8.92 -0.93
CA LEU A 150 -9.71 -8.76 -2.37
C LEU A 150 -11.05 -8.48 -3.04
N LEU A 151 -12.09 -9.28 -2.81
CA LEU A 151 -13.38 -9.09 -3.48
C LEU A 151 -14.25 -8.00 -2.83
N LEU A 152 -14.72 -8.22 -1.60
CA LEU A 152 -15.73 -7.38 -0.94
C LEU A 152 -15.23 -5.95 -0.65
N ALA A 153 -13.94 -5.78 -0.39
CA ALA A 153 -13.33 -4.48 -0.18
C ALA A 153 -13.27 -3.60 -1.45
N THR A 154 -13.15 -4.21 -2.64
CA THR A 154 -12.91 -3.51 -3.91
C THR A 154 -13.98 -2.46 -4.25
N PRO A 155 -15.29 -2.75 -4.22
CA PRO A 155 -16.31 -1.73 -4.50
C PRO A 155 -16.39 -0.62 -3.43
N VAL A 156 -15.89 -0.87 -2.23
CA VAL A 156 -15.90 0.09 -1.11
C VAL A 156 -14.74 1.09 -1.21
N ARG A 157 -13.60 0.67 -1.79
CA ARG A 157 -12.39 1.50 -1.94
C ARG A 157 -12.65 2.86 -2.60
N PRO A 158 -13.37 2.98 -3.74
CA PRO A 158 -13.68 4.29 -4.33
C PRO A 158 -14.36 5.28 -3.37
N LEU A 159 -15.31 4.80 -2.55
CA LEU A 159 -16.02 5.64 -1.57
C LEU A 159 -15.06 6.17 -0.51
N MET A 160 -14.19 5.30 0.00
CA MET A 160 -13.16 5.67 0.97
C MET A 160 -12.11 6.60 0.38
N ILE A 161 -11.71 6.40 -0.88
CA ILE A 161 -10.79 7.31 -1.60
C ILE A 161 -11.40 8.71 -1.69
N ILE A 162 -12.67 8.83 -2.09
CA ILE A 162 -13.37 10.13 -2.16
C ILE A 162 -13.51 10.77 -0.77
N GLY A 163 -13.78 9.95 0.26
CA GLY A 163 -13.84 10.38 1.64
C GLY A 163 -12.49 10.95 2.13
N TRP A 164 -11.40 10.21 1.92
CA TRP A 164 -10.04 10.65 2.27
C TRP A 164 -9.64 11.92 1.51
N ALA A 165 -9.88 11.98 0.20
CA ALA A 165 -9.59 13.17 -0.59
C ALA A 165 -10.38 14.39 -0.08
N SER A 166 -11.65 14.20 0.29
CA SER A 166 -12.48 15.27 0.87
C SER A 166 -11.94 15.76 2.21
N LEU A 167 -11.51 14.84 3.08
CA LEU A 167 -10.86 15.18 4.36
C LEU A 167 -9.57 15.98 4.13
N ILE A 168 -8.69 15.49 3.26
CA ILE A 168 -7.40 16.14 2.96
C ILE A 168 -7.63 17.57 2.44
N ILE A 169 -8.59 17.77 1.53
CA ILE A 169 -8.90 19.10 1.00
C ILE A 169 -9.47 20.03 2.07
N LEU A 170 -10.36 19.54 2.93
CA LEU A 170 -10.88 20.34 4.05
C LEU A 170 -9.78 20.76 5.02
N LEU A 171 -8.87 19.84 5.36
CA LEU A 171 -7.71 20.15 6.22
C LEU A 171 -6.74 21.12 5.55
N ALA A 172 -6.51 20.98 4.24
CA ALA A 172 -5.66 21.90 3.49
C ALA A 172 -6.19 23.35 3.49
N ARG A 173 -7.51 23.53 3.54
CA ARG A 173 -8.15 24.85 3.63
C ARG A 173 -7.98 25.55 4.97
N MET A 174 -7.73 24.81 6.06
CA MET A 174 -7.58 25.39 7.39
C MET A 174 -6.29 26.21 7.54
N ARG A 175 -5.30 26.02 6.65
CA ARG A 175 -4.01 26.75 6.61
C ARG A 175 -3.37 26.88 8.00
N GLY A 176 -2.67 25.84 8.42
CA GLY A 176 -1.95 25.85 9.71
C GLY A 176 -0.52 25.36 9.60
N TRP A 177 0.17 25.31 10.76
CA TRP A 177 1.54 24.79 10.84
C TRP A 177 1.66 23.39 10.25
N LEU A 178 0.66 22.52 10.49
CA LEU A 178 0.63 21.17 9.94
C LEU A 178 0.48 21.18 8.42
N THR A 179 -0.37 22.05 7.86
CA THR A 179 -0.52 22.23 6.42
C THR A 179 0.80 22.67 5.77
N ASP A 180 1.54 23.57 6.40
CA ASP A 180 2.87 23.98 5.94
C ASP A 180 3.88 22.83 5.95
N ARG A 181 3.86 22.00 7.01
CA ARG A 181 4.75 20.83 7.14
C ARG A 181 4.42 19.80 6.07
N LEU A 182 3.13 19.51 5.86
CA LEU A 182 2.67 18.62 4.80
C LEU A 182 3.05 19.14 3.41
N ALA A 183 2.89 20.45 3.16
CA ALA A 183 3.29 21.07 1.91
C ALA A 183 4.81 20.99 1.69
N ALA A 184 5.62 21.19 2.74
CA ALA A 184 7.07 21.01 2.68
C ALA A 184 7.46 19.55 2.39
N ALA A 185 6.85 18.59 3.09
CA ALA A 185 7.06 17.17 2.85
C ALA A 185 6.70 16.75 1.42
N GLY A 186 5.59 17.29 0.88
CA GLY A 186 5.18 17.04 -0.51
C GLY A 186 6.14 17.62 -1.56
N ARG A 187 6.80 18.76 -1.28
CA ARG A 187 7.85 19.30 -2.16
C ARG A 187 9.14 18.47 -2.16
N MET A 188 9.29 17.57 -1.17
CA MET A 188 10.41 16.64 -1.01
C MET A 188 9.95 15.18 -1.12
N ALA A 189 8.91 14.90 -1.91
CA ALA A 189 8.31 13.57 -1.97
C ALA A 189 9.30 12.48 -2.39
N PHE A 190 10.18 12.75 -3.37
CA PHE A 190 11.15 11.77 -3.85
C PHE A 190 12.27 11.53 -2.84
N THR A 191 12.78 12.60 -2.24
CA THR A 191 13.76 12.48 -1.15
C THR A 191 13.18 11.73 0.04
N ASN A 192 11.96 12.09 0.48
CA ASN A 192 11.31 11.45 1.62
C ASN A 192 11.02 9.97 1.34
N TYR A 193 10.66 9.63 0.11
CA TYR A 193 10.50 8.24 -0.31
C TYR A 193 11.81 7.45 -0.21
N LEU A 194 12.91 7.97 -0.76
CA LEU A 194 14.20 7.29 -0.69
C LEU A 194 14.77 7.25 0.73
N MET A 195 14.64 8.33 1.51
CA MET A 195 15.00 8.33 2.92
C MET A 195 14.23 7.25 3.67
N THR A 196 12.90 7.19 3.51
CA THR A 196 12.06 6.17 4.16
C THR A 196 12.51 4.77 3.75
N THR A 197 12.81 4.56 2.47
CA THR A 197 13.30 3.29 1.95
C THR A 197 14.62 2.92 2.63
N ILE A 198 15.63 3.80 2.61
CA ILE A 198 16.93 3.57 3.23
C ILE A 198 16.79 3.27 4.73
N LEU A 199 15.98 4.06 5.45
CA LEU A 199 15.76 3.87 6.88
C LEU A 199 15.09 2.53 7.18
N CYS A 200 13.98 2.22 6.51
CA CYS A 200 13.25 0.97 6.73
C CYS A 200 14.08 -0.24 6.31
N THR A 201 14.77 -0.19 5.16
CA THR A 201 15.53 -1.33 4.69
C THR A 201 16.76 -1.56 5.58
N THR A 202 17.44 -0.51 6.02
CA THR A 202 18.55 -0.63 6.99
C THR A 202 18.05 -1.13 8.35
N PHE A 203 16.91 -0.62 8.85
CA PHE A 203 16.38 -1.04 10.15
C PHE A 203 15.93 -2.51 10.15
N PHE A 204 15.21 -2.94 9.12
CA PHE A 204 14.65 -4.29 9.10
C PHE A 204 15.61 -5.35 8.54
N ASN A 205 16.39 -5.08 7.50
CA ASN A 205 17.19 -6.13 6.86
C ASN A 205 18.47 -6.43 7.66
N GLY A 206 18.99 -7.65 7.53
CA GLY A 206 20.16 -8.15 8.25
C GLY A 206 21.47 -7.38 8.00
N TYR A 207 21.60 -6.74 6.84
CA TYR A 207 22.75 -5.88 6.53
C TYR A 207 22.76 -4.55 7.31
N GLY A 208 21.72 -4.24 8.07
CA GLY A 208 21.67 -3.09 8.98
C GLY A 208 21.38 -3.54 10.43
N SER A 209 20.18 -3.31 10.93
CA SER A 209 19.79 -3.67 12.31
C SER A 209 19.09 -5.03 12.43
N GLY A 210 18.67 -5.65 11.32
CA GLY A 210 18.15 -7.02 11.31
C GLY A 210 16.78 -7.25 11.98
N PHE A 211 15.96 -6.21 12.17
CA PHE A 211 14.66 -6.31 12.86
C PHE A 211 13.55 -7.03 12.07
N TYR A 212 13.84 -7.63 10.92
CA TYR A 212 12.87 -8.34 10.09
C TYR A 212 12.14 -9.44 10.88
N GLY A 213 10.81 -9.40 10.91
CA GLY A 213 9.98 -10.40 11.60
C GLY A 213 10.04 -10.37 13.13
N TYR A 214 10.66 -9.36 13.76
CA TYR A 214 10.70 -9.24 15.23
C TYR A 214 9.53 -8.42 15.81
N LEU A 215 9.02 -7.44 15.06
CA LEU A 215 7.93 -6.58 15.51
C LEU A 215 6.58 -7.19 15.13
N SER A 216 5.64 -7.16 16.07
CA SER A 216 4.23 -7.45 15.80
C SER A 216 3.62 -6.40 14.87
N ARG A 217 2.46 -6.72 14.29
CA ARG A 217 1.72 -5.77 13.42
C ARG A 217 1.38 -4.45 14.12
N ALA A 218 1.13 -4.49 15.44
CA ALA A 218 0.82 -3.30 16.22
C ALA A 218 2.08 -2.43 16.43
N GLU A 219 3.21 -3.05 16.78
CA GLU A 219 4.47 -2.35 17.00
C GLU A 219 5.01 -1.70 15.73
N LEU A 220 4.76 -2.28 14.55
CA LEU A 220 5.12 -1.66 13.27
C LEU A 220 4.50 -0.26 13.09
N TYR A 221 3.32 0.02 13.65
CA TYR A 221 2.74 1.36 13.58
C TYR A 221 3.55 2.40 14.34
N LEU A 222 4.32 2.02 15.38
CA LEU A 222 5.23 2.94 16.06
C LEU A 222 6.36 3.38 15.12
N VAL A 223 6.89 2.45 14.32
CA VAL A 223 7.90 2.76 13.29
C VAL A 223 7.30 3.69 12.23
N VAL A 224 6.07 3.44 11.78
CA VAL A 224 5.36 4.32 10.82
C VAL A 224 5.21 5.74 11.37
N VAL A 225 4.74 5.88 12.61
CA VAL A 225 4.58 7.19 13.26
C VAL A 225 5.93 7.90 13.41
N ALA A 226 6.99 7.18 13.78
CA ALA A 226 8.34 7.75 13.89
C ALA A 226 8.85 8.27 12.53
N ILE A 227 8.69 7.50 11.45
CA ILE A 227 9.08 7.92 10.10
C ILE A 227 8.24 9.13 9.65
N TRP A 228 6.93 9.13 9.88
CA TRP A 228 6.08 10.27 9.55
C TRP A 228 6.48 11.54 10.32
N ALA A 229 6.78 11.40 11.61
CA ALA A 229 7.28 12.49 12.43
C ALA A 229 8.59 13.03 11.84
N LEU A 230 9.55 12.16 11.49
CA LEU A 230 10.78 12.55 10.83
C LEU A 230 10.50 13.35 9.56
N ILE A 231 9.73 12.79 8.62
CA ILE A 231 9.33 13.42 7.34
C ILE A 231 8.79 14.83 7.55
N LEU A 232 7.84 15.01 8.48
CA LEU A 232 7.21 16.29 8.75
C LEU A 232 8.16 17.27 9.46
N LEU A 233 9.00 16.78 10.37
CA LEU A 233 9.87 17.64 11.18
C LEU A 233 11.08 18.16 10.39
N TRP A 234 11.64 17.38 9.47
CA TRP A 234 12.87 17.77 8.76
C TRP A 234 12.63 18.54 7.45
N SER A 235 11.53 18.25 6.73
CA SER A 235 11.32 18.78 5.37
C SER A 235 11.23 20.31 5.34
N LYS A 236 10.54 20.93 6.31
CA LYS A 236 10.39 22.41 6.36
C LYS A 236 11.72 23.12 6.70
N PRO A 237 12.48 22.73 7.75
CA PRO A 237 13.82 23.29 8.01
C PRO A 237 14.80 23.12 6.86
N TRP A 238 14.79 21.97 6.17
CA TRP A 238 15.63 21.76 4.99
C TRP A 238 15.30 22.77 3.89
N LEU A 239 14.02 22.90 3.53
CA LEU A 239 13.58 23.84 2.51
C LEU A 239 13.66 25.30 2.92
N ALA A 240 13.96 25.62 4.18
CA ALA A 240 14.28 26.99 4.56
C ALA A 240 15.64 27.44 3.98
N HIS A 241 16.57 26.50 3.80
CA HIS A 241 17.93 26.76 3.31
C HIS A 241 18.13 26.33 1.85
N PHE A 242 17.38 25.32 1.39
CA PHE A 242 17.53 24.73 0.06
C PHE A 242 16.26 24.87 -0.79
N ARG A 243 16.42 24.86 -2.12
CA ARG A 243 15.33 24.98 -3.09
C ARG A 243 14.59 23.66 -3.32
N TYR A 244 15.30 22.54 -3.18
CA TYR A 244 14.84 21.19 -3.45
C TYR A 244 15.31 20.24 -2.34
N GLY A 245 14.70 19.06 -2.22
CA GLY A 245 15.34 17.96 -1.51
C GLY A 245 16.57 17.45 -2.29
N PRO A 246 17.51 16.77 -1.62
CA PRO A 246 18.73 16.26 -2.23
C PRO A 246 18.49 15.42 -3.49
N PHE A 247 17.53 14.50 -3.44
CA PHE A 247 17.25 13.60 -4.55
C PHE A 247 16.43 14.28 -5.65
N GLU A 248 15.55 15.22 -5.31
CA GLU A 248 14.89 16.06 -6.33
C GLU A 248 15.92 16.92 -7.07
N TRP A 249 16.91 17.47 -6.37
CA TRP A 249 18.00 18.23 -6.97
C TRP A 249 18.85 17.36 -7.89
N LEU A 250 19.25 16.17 -7.42
CA LEU A 250 20.03 15.23 -8.21
C LEU A 250 19.28 14.83 -9.48
N TRP A 251 18.02 14.40 -9.34
CA TRP A 251 17.19 14.02 -10.47
C TRP A 251 17.01 15.15 -11.47
N ARG A 252 16.73 16.37 -11.00
CA ARG A 252 16.59 17.55 -11.85
C ARG A 252 17.87 17.93 -12.58
N SER A 253 19.02 17.76 -11.94
CA SER A 253 20.32 18.05 -12.54
C SER A 253 20.68 17.02 -13.61
N LEU A 254 20.44 15.73 -13.33
CA LEU A 254 20.61 14.64 -14.29
C LEU A 254 19.68 14.80 -15.50
N ALA A 255 18.38 15.03 -15.27
CA ALA A 255 17.39 15.18 -16.34
C ALA A 255 17.66 16.40 -17.25
N ARG A 256 18.33 17.44 -16.73
CA ARG A 256 18.70 18.64 -17.51
C ARG A 256 20.15 18.65 -17.98
N GLY A 257 20.93 17.61 -17.68
CA GLY A 257 22.37 17.54 -18.00
C GLY A 257 23.21 18.68 -17.41
N SER A 258 22.73 19.38 -16.38
CA SER A 258 23.39 20.56 -15.81
C SER A 258 23.11 20.68 -14.32
N LEU A 259 24.14 21.00 -13.54
CA LEU A 259 24.03 21.18 -12.09
C LEU A 259 23.13 22.37 -11.77
N GLN A 260 22.05 22.09 -11.05
CA GLN A 260 21.07 23.09 -10.68
C GLN A 260 21.49 23.81 -9.40
N PRO A 261 21.16 25.10 -9.19
CA PRO A 261 21.42 25.76 -7.92
C PRO A 261 20.56 25.12 -6.82
N ILE A 262 21.21 24.59 -5.77
CA ILE A 262 20.53 23.93 -4.65
C ILE A 262 20.20 24.87 -3.49
N ARG A 263 21.08 25.83 -3.19
CA ARG A 263 20.89 26.82 -2.12
C ARG A 263 19.92 27.90 -2.57
N ARG A 264 19.15 28.43 -1.61
CA ARG A 264 18.25 29.55 -1.87
C ARG A 264 19.03 30.82 -2.19
#